data_AF-A0A2M9XI29-F1
#
_entry.id   AF-A0A2M9XI29-F1
#
_cell.length_a   1.000
_cell.length_b   1.000
_cell.length_c   1.000
_cell.angle_alpha   90.00
_cell.angle_beta   90.00
_cell.angle_gamma   90.00
#
_symmetry.space_group_name_H-M   'P 1'
#
loop_
_entity.id
_entity.type
_entity.pdbx_description
1 polymer ?
#
loop_
_entity_poly.entity_id
_entity_poly.type
_entity_poly.pdbx_seq_one_letter_code
_entity_poly.pdbx_strand_id
1 'polypeptide(L)'
;MKSRIKLTITYIIPFVLLLVSGFQLFLQPTFLNTNDTSTMEALLDGTAREPISGFYFQGGAISQMLLTEKILKEIEDPSLPNDSQPEEIKNRLGRVLLGQRLQIFFYVFLAVLSLTSFLSLYFRAFFYAFLNRILYFFGFIHGLFSMPNIALAGASSGRTEDLLWVIPSLFLAFAWIIGMVYLMFTIGKLFSKEDADRFHSLKNLREDESEFRSESNRNHSFATALLHFLGIVALGTLIGNIVYIPLFVLQKNYSEPFGILIAGAVIAVSAFYIRNYLKFGKSPELSTYQNLALGISYLQVRFIRIALMILLVLVLVVVFILFLFNLLTINFGILESLFPSIDSRQNL
;
A
#
# COMPACT_ATOMS: atom_id res chain seq x y z
N MET A 1 -33.61 -16.58 -5.75
CA MET A 1 -33.31 -15.52 -6.75
C MET A 1 -32.38 -14.38 -6.27
N LYS A 2 -31.96 -14.32 -4.99
CA LYS A 2 -31.05 -13.29 -4.44
C LYS A 2 -29.55 -13.42 -4.84
N SER A 3 -29.16 -14.39 -5.68
CA SER A 3 -27.74 -14.86 -5.74
C SER A 3 -26.97 -14.64 -7.07
N ARG A 4 -27.60 -14.29 -8.20
CA ARG A 4 -26.86 -14.12 -9.47
C ARG A 4 -26.26 -12.72 -9.64
N ILE A 5 -27.05 -11.67 -9.42
CA ILE A 5 -26.59 -10.27 -9.59
C ILE A 5 -25.43 -9.93 -8.64
N LYS A 6 -25.55 -10.31 -7.36
CA LYS A 6 -24.49 -10.08 -6.37
C LYS A 6 -23.19 -10.76 -6.79
N LEU A 7 -23.28 -12.00 -7.24
CA LEU A 7 -22.14 -12.80 -7.68
C LEU A 7 -21.50 -12.21 -8.94
N THR A 8 -22.29 -11.77 -9.92
CA THR A 8 -21.79 -11.05 -11.10
C THR A 8 -21.07 -9.75 -10.72
N ILE A 9 -21.65 -8.93 -9.83
CA ILE A 9 -21.01 -7.69 -9.35
C ILE A 9 -19.68 -7.99 -8.66
N THR A 10 -19.66 -9.00 -7.80
CA THR A 10 -18.43 -9.44 -7.10
C THR A 10 -17.34 -9.87 -8.08
N TYR A 11 -17.69 -10.57 -9.16
CA TYR A 11 -16.73 -10.97 -10.19
C TYR A 11 -16.20 -9.80 -11.03
N ILE A 12 -17.04 -8.80 -11.30
CA ILE A 12 -16.68 -7.66 -12.16
C ILE A 12 -15.74 -6.68 -11.45
N ILE A 13 -15.91 -6.46 -10.15
CA ILE A 13 -15.15 -5.41 -9.43
C ILE A 13 -13.63 -5.58 -9.49
N PRO A 14 -13.06 -6.79 -9.30
CA PRO A 14 -11.63 -6.99 -9.52
C PRO A 14 -11.17 -6.56 -10.92
N PHE A 15 -11.97 -6.82 -11.97
CA PHE A 15 -11.64 -6.35 -13.31
C PHE A 15 -11.73 -4.84 -13.45
N VAL A 16 -12.74 -4.20 -12.86
CA VAL A 16 -12.85 -2.73 -12.88
C VAL A 16 -11.65 -2.10 -12.19
N LEU A 17 -11.26 -2.59 -11.01
CA LEU A 17 -10.09 -2.10 -10.30
C LEU A 17 -8.77 -2.37 -11.04
N LEU A 18 -8.68 -3.51 -11.74
CA LEU A 18 -7.54 -3.83 -12.61
C LEU A 18 -7.46 -2.87 -13.81
N LEU A 19 -8.60 -2.55 -14.42
CA LEU A 19 -8.65 -1.58 -15.51
C LEU A 19 -8.28 -0.19 -15.00
N VAL A 20 -8.84 0.25 -13.88
CA VAL A 20 -8.50 1.55 -13.28
C VAL A 20 -7.01 1.62 -12.97
N SER A 21 -6.41 0.60 -12.35
CA SER A 21 -4.96 0.63 -12.08
C SER A 21 -4.12 0.61 -13.36
N GLY A 22 -4.53 -0.17 -14.37
CA GLY A 22 -3.90 -0.17 -15.69
C GLY A 22 -3.98 1.20 -16.38
N PHE A 23 -5.16 1.81 -16.41
CA PHE A 23 -5.35 3.16 -16.94
C PHE A 23 -4.45 4.15 -16.20
N GLN A 24 -4.50 4.23 -14.86
CA GLN A 24 -3.69 5.19 -14.10
C GLN A 24 -2.16 5.05 -14.30
N LEU A 25 -1.67 3.84 -14.60
CA LEU A 25 -0.25 3.62 -14.93
C LEU A 25 0.17 4.25 -16.26
N PHE A 26 -0.70 4.19 -17.27
CA PHE A 26 -0.36 4.56 -18.66
C PHE A 26 -1.03 5.85 -19.14
N LEU A 27 -2.23 6.16 -18.68
CA LEU A 27 -3.08 7.27 -19.10
C LEU A 27 -3.86 7.84 -17.91
N GLN A 28 -3.58 9.09 -17.56
CA GLN A 28 -4.32 9.77 -16.51
C GLN A 28 -5.30 10.76 -17.13
N PRO A 29 -6.62 10.64 -16.85
CA PRO A 29 -7.56 11.69 -17.19
C PRO A 29 -7.33 12.87 -16.24
N THR A 30 -6.92 14.00 -16.79
CA THR A 30 -6.65 15.22 -16.02
C THR A 30 -7.55 16.33 -16.54
N PHE A 31 -8.18 17.06 -15.63
CA PHE A 31 -8.90 18.28 -15.99
C PHE A 31 -7.91 19.44 -15.98
N LEU A 32 -7.69 20.08 -17.13
CA LEU A 32 -6.86 21.26 -17.23
C LEU A 32 -7.75 22.50 -17.14
N ASN A 33 -7.44 23.38 -16.19
CA ASN A 33 -8.08 24.68 -16.05
C ASN A 33 -7.14 25.76 -16.63
N THR A 34 -7.67 26.62 -17.47
CA THR A 34 -6.93 27.70 -18.14
C THR A 34 -6.43 28.78 -17.18
N ASN A 35 -7.04 28.86 -16.00
CA ASN A 35 -6.64 29.79 -14.95
C ASN A 35 -5.49 29.25 -14.08
N ASP A 36 -5.09 27.99 -14.29
CA ASP A 36 -4.05 27.31 -13.53
C ASP A 36 -2.72 27.38 -14.30
N THR A 37 -1.93 28.41 -14.04
CA THR A 37 -0.60 28.67 -14.65
C THR A 37 0.45 27.60 -14.29
N SER A 38 0.05 26.56 -13.55
CA SER A 38 0.92 25.51 -13.02
C SER A 38 1.22 24.37 -13.98
N THR A 39 0.62 24.33 -15.18
CA THR A 39 0.87 23.26 -16.18
C THR A 39 1.70 23.77 -17.36
N MET A 40 3.01 23.88 -17.13
CA MET A 40 4.02 24.28 -18.11
C MET A 40 4.05 23.37 -19.37
N GLU A 41 3.49 22.16 -19.30
CA GLU A 41 3.34 21.24 -20.44
C GLU A 41 2.43 21.76 -21.56
N ALA A 42 1.34 22.48 -21.23
CA ALA A 42 0.43 23.02 -22.24
C ALA A 42 1.03 24.21 -23.02
N LEU A 43 2.00 24.91 -22.43
CA LEU A 43 2.77 25.97 -23.09
C LEU A 43 3.94 25.42 -23.92
N LEU A 44 4.47 24.25 -23.57
CA LEU A 44 5.61 23.62 -24.22
C LEU A 44 5.25 22.82 -25.48
N ASP A 45 3.98 22.49 -25.70
CA ASP A 45 3.52 21.68 -26.85
C ASP A 45 3.53 22.44 -28.20
N GLY A 46 4.07 23.67 -28.24
CA GLY A 46 4.40 24.38 -29.48
C GLY A 46 3.22 24.74 -30.40
N THR A 47 1.98 24.46 -30.01
CA THR A 47 0.79 24.60 -30.86
C THR A 47 0.18 25.99 -30.89
N ALA A 48 0.73 26.96 -30.13
CA ALA A 48 0.29 28.37 -30.09
C ALA A 48 -1.23 28.57 -29.89
N ARG A 49 -1.96 27.56 -29.42
CA ARG A 49 -3.37 27.64 -29.07
C ARG A 49 -3.46 27.84 -27.56
N GLU A 50 -4.24 28.84 -27.16
CA GLU A 50 -4.62 28.99 -25.76
C GLU A 50 -5.24 27.66 -25.29
N PRO A 51 -4.79 27.09 -24.16
CA PRO A 51 -5.38 25.86 -23.65
C PRO A 51 -6.88 26.11 -23.46
N ILE A 52 -7.72 25.19 -23.91
CA ILE A 52 -9.16 25.23 -23.63
C ILE A 52 -9.37 24.40 -22.37
N SER A 53 -10.11 24.92 -21.39
CA SER A 53 -10.42 24.19 -20.17
C SER A 53 -11.19 22.91 -20.53
N GLY A 54 -10.71 21.73 -20.09
CA GLY A 54 -11.32 20.47 -20.49
C GLY A 54 -10.61 19.24 -19.95
N PHE A 55 -11.17 18.07 -20.26
CA PHE A 55 -10.55 16.78 -19.94
C PHE A 55 -9.51 16.41 -21.00
N TYR A 56 -8.29 16.18 -20.55
CA TYR A 56 -7.19 15.71 -21.38
C TYR A 56 -6.67 14.38 -20.84
N PHE A 57 -6.17 13.55 -21.75
CA PHE A 57 -5.42 12.36 -21.39
C PHE A 57 -3.94 12.72 -21.38
N GLN A 58 -3.37 12.79 -20.18
CA GLN A 58 -1.93 12.94 -20.00
C GLN A 58 -1.28 11.56 -19.88
N GLY A 59 0.03 11.52 -20.12
CA GLY A 59 0.82 10.34 -19.80
C GLY A 59 0.61 9.94 -18.34
N GLY A 60 0.35 8.66 -18.09
CA GLY A 60 0.08 8.13 -16.76
C GLY A 60 1.29 8.20 -15.84
N ALA A 61 1.17 7.59 -14.65
CA ALA A 61 2.18 7.68 -13.60
C ALA A 61 3.61 7.31 -14.07
N ILE A 62 3.75 6.35 -14.99
CA ILE A 62 5.05 5.96 -15.55
C ILE A 62 5.66 7.08 -16.40
N SER A 63 4.85 7.67 -17.29
CA SER A 63 5.31 8.76 -18.16
C SER A 63 5.73 9.98 -17.34
N GLN A 64 4.93 10.33 -16.32
CA GLN A 64 5.24 11.43 -15.41
C GLN A 64 6.53 11.16 -14.63
N MET A 65 6.74 9.93 -14.15
CA MET A 65 8.00 9.55 -13.48
C MET A 65 9.20 9.71 -14.40
N LEU A 66 9.12 9.23 -15.65
CA LEU A 66 10.19 9.34 -16.63
C LEU A 66 10.50 10.80 -16.99
N LEU A 67 9.46 11.63 -17.10
CA LEU A 67 9.62 13.06 -17.33
C LEU A 67 10.31 13.74 -16.15
N THR A 68 9.84 13.52 -14.92
CA THR A 68 10.47 14.06 -13.70
C THR A 68 11.93 13.61 -13.58
N GLU A 69 12.24 12.35 -13.89
CA GLU A 69 13.60 11.83 -13.87
C GLU A 69 14.49 12.50 -14.92
N LYS A 70 13.95 12.74 -16.13
CA LYS A 70 14.67 13.45 -17.20
C LYS A 70 14.96 14.90 -16.81
N ILE A 71 13.97 15.61 -16.27
CA ILE A 71 14.12 17.00 -15.79
C ILE A 71 15.16 17.05 -14.67
N LEU A 72 15.11 16.11 -13.72
CA LEU A 72 16.08 16.06 -12.62
C LEU A 72 17.51 15.82 -13.13
N LYS A 73 17.69 14.92 -14.11
CA LYS A 73 18.99 14.67 -14.75
C LYS A 73 19.52 15.90 -15.49
N GLU A 74 18.65 16.67 -16.13
CA GLU A 74 19.02 17.90 -16.84
C GLU A 74 19.44 19.01 -15.88
N ILE A 75 18.75 19.15 -14.74
CA ILE A 75 19.12 20.11 -13.69
C ILE A 75 20.42 19.71 -12.98
N GLU A 76 20.68 18.41 -12.83
CA GLU A 76 21.90 17.86 -12.21
C GLU A 76 23.11 17.77 -13.15
N ASP A 77 22.99 18.23 -14.40
CA ASP A 77 24.07 18.15 -15.37
C ASP A 77 25.30 18.95 -14.89
N PRO A 78 26.46 18.31 -14.70
CA PRO A 78 27.68 18.96 -14.21
C PRO A 78 28.27 20.00 -15.19
N SER A 79 27.76 20.08 -16.41
CA SER A 79 28.11 21.13 -17.38
C SER A 79 27.39 22.46 -17.14
N LEU A 80 26.35 22.50 -16.30
CA LEU A 80 25.65 23.73 -15.95
C LEU A 80 26.41 24.52 -14.86
N PRO A 81 26.49 25.86 -14.95
CA PRO A 81 27.05 26.67 -13.89
C PRO A 81 26.33 26.44 -12.56
N ASN A 82 27.07 26.37 -11.43
CA ASN A 82 26.50 26.10 -10.11
C ASN A 82 25.40 27.10 -9.69
N ASP A 83 25.47 28.36 -10.15
CA ASP A 83 24.44 29.38 -9.88
C ASP A 83 23.10 29.10 -10.61
N SER A 84 23.10 28.18 -11.57
CA SER A 84 21.92 27.73 -12.34
C SER A 84 21.24 26.51 -11.72
N GLN A 85 21.79 25.92 -10.65
CA GLN A 85 21.26 24.72 -10.01
C GLN A 85 20.53 25.06 -8.68
N PRO A 86 19.23 25.40 -8.71
CA PRO A 86 18.48 25.67 -7.50
C PRO A 86 18.30 24.40 -6.66
N GLU A 87 19.03 24.30 -5.54
CA GLU A 87 18.98 23.16 -4.61
C GLU A 87 17.57 22.86 -4.09
N GLU A 88 16.74 23.90 -3.89
CA GLU A 88 15.36 23.74 -3.44
C GLU A 88 14.48 23.02 -4.47
N ILE A 89 14.66 23.32 -5.76
CA ILE A 89 13.94 22.67 -6.85
C ILE A 89 14.39 21.23 -6.99
N LYS A 90 15.70 20.96 -6.90
CA LYS A 90 16.26 19.59 -6.88
C LYS A 90 15.65 18.75 -5.75
N ASN A 91 15.63 19.28 -4.53
CA ASN A 91 15.05 18.59 -3.36
C ASN A 91 13.54 18.38 -3.51
N ARG A 92 12.82 19.34 -4.12
CA ARG A 92 11.38 19.20 -4.39
C ARG A 92 11.11 18.13 -5.44
N LEU A 93 11.82 18.15 -6.57
CA LEU A 93 11.68 17.16 -7.64
C LEU A 93 12.07 15.76 -7.17
N GLY A 94 13.13 15.62 -6.37
CA GLY A 94 13.52 14.35 -5.77
C GLY A 94 12.42 13.74 -4.88
N ARG A 95 11.74 14.57 -4.06
CA ARG A 95 10.58 14.13 -3.26
C ARG A 95 9.37 13.76 -4.14
N VAL A 96 9.10 14.52 -5.19
CA VAL A 96 8.03 14.21 -6.15
C VAL A 96 8.30 12.87 -6.85
N LEU A 97 9.54 12.65 -7.30
CA LEU A 97 9.96 11.39 -7.93
C LEU A 97 9.78 10.19 -6.99
N LEU A 98 10.12 10.34 -5.70
CA LEU A 98 9.85 9.31 -4.69
C LEU A 98 8.35 9.02 -4.56
N GLY A 99 7.53 10.07 -4.51
CA GLY A 99 6.06 9.95 -4.49
C GLY A 99 5.51 9.20 -5.71
N GLN A 100 5.98 9.54 -6.92
CA GLN A 100 5.59 8.88 -8.17
C GLN A 100 5.99 7.40 -8.19
N ARG A 101 7.20 7.06 -7.71
CA ARG A 101 7.64 5.65 -7.58
C ARG A 101 6.76 4.85 -6.64
N LEU A 102 6.39 5.43 -5.48
CA LEU A 102 5.46 4.80 -4.53
C LEU A 102 4.06 4.63 -5.13
N GLN A 103 3.58 5.62 -5.89
CA GLN A 103 2.30 5.55 -6.58
C GLN A 103 2.25 4.45 -7.64
N ILE A 104 3.30 4.32 -8.47
CA ILE A 104 3.43 3.22 -9.44
C ILE A 104 3.42 1.87 -8.73
N PHE A 105 4.21 1.73 -7.65
CA PHE A 105 4.24 0.52 -6.84
C PHE A 105 2.83 0.17 -6.31
N PHE A 106 2.08 1.17 -5.83
CA PHE A 106 0.71 0.98 -5.36
C PHE A 106 -0.23 0.50 -6.47
N TYR A 107 -0.17 1.08 -7.68
CA TYR A 107 -1.01 0.62 -8.79
C TYR A 107 -0.66 -0.80 -9.28
N VAL A 108 0.63 -1.14 -9.33
CA VAL A 108 1.09 -2.50 -9.63
C VAL A 108 0.60 -3.48 -8.56
N PHE A 109 0.74 -3.13 -7.28
CA PHE A 109 0.22 -3.92 -6.17
C PHE A 109 -1.30 -4.12 -6.28
N LEU A 110 -2.06 -3.06 -6.58
CA LEU A 110 -3.51 -3.14 -6.74
C LEU A 110 -3.90 -4.00 -7.94
N ALA A 111 -3.16 -3.94 -9.06
CA ALA A 111 -3.37 -4.80 -10.22
C ALA A 111 -3.18 -6.29 -9.85
N VAL A 112 -2.10 -6.62 -9.14
CA VAL A 112 -1.83 -7.99 -8.66
C VAL A 112 -2.90 -8.43 -7.66
N LEU A 113 -3.31 -7.55 -6.75
CA LEU A 113 -4.38 -7.82 -5.78
C LEU A 113 -5.72 -8.09 -6.47
N SER A 114 -6.07 -7.31 -7.50
CA SER A 114 -7.27 -7.51 -8.31
C SER A 114 -7.26 -8.87 -9.01
N LEU A 115 -6.16 -9.21 -9.68
CA LEU A 115 -6.02 -10.50 -10.36
C LEU A 115 -6.13 -11.67 -9.39
N THR A 116 -5.38 -11.62 -8.29
CA THR A 116 -5.39 -12.70 -7.28
C THR A 116 -6.74 -12.83 -6.56
N SER A 117 -7.43 -11.72 -6.31
CA SER A 117 -8.78 -11.67 -5.76
C SER A 117 -9.79 -12.32 -6.69
N PHE A 118 -9.73 -12.02 -7.99
CA PHE A 118 -10.56 -12.67 -9.00
C PHE A 118 -10.31 -14.18 -9.05
N LEU A 119 -9.04 -14.61 -9.11
CA LEU A 119 -8.68 -16.03 -9.16
C LEU A 119 -9.19 -16.77 -7.92
N SER A 120 -9.11 -16.14 -6.73
CA SER A 120 -9.62 -16.73 -5.49
C SER A 120 -11.15 -16.94 -5.50
N LEU A 121 -11.90 -16.04 -6.15
CA LEU A 121 -13.35 -16.16 -6.33
C LEU A 121 -13.71 -17.18 -7.42
N TYR A 122 -12.98 -17.15 -8.53
CA TYR A 122 -13.26 -17.99 -9.70
C TYR A 122 -13.04 -19.47 -9.35
N PHE A 123 -11.96 -19.78 -8.65
CA PHE A 123 -11.66 -21.14 -8.22
C PHE A 123 -12.26 -21.51 -6.86
N ARG A 124 -13.01 -20.62 -6.19
CA ARG A 124 -13.64 -20.85 -4.88
C ARG A 124 -12.66 -21.31 -3.80
N ALA A 125 -11.56 -20.58 -3.64
CA ALA A 125 -10.57 -20.86 -2.59
C ALA A 125 -11.05 -20.39 -1.22
N PHE A 126 -10.71 -21.08 -0.13
CA PHE A 126 -11.20 -20.75 1.22
C PHE A 126 -10.89 -19.32 1.69
N PHE A 127 -9.83 -18.72 1.16
CA PHE A 127 -9.38 -17.37 1.51
C PHE A 127 -10.00 -16.27 0.64
N TYR A 128 -10.94 -16.59 -0.27
CA TYR A 128 -11.54 -15.62 -1.18
C TYR A 128 -12.09 -14.40 -0.44
N ALA A 129 -12.78 -14.62 0.68
CA ALA A 129 -13.43 -13.57 1.44
C ALA A 129 -12.41 -12.60 2.04
N PHE A 130 -11.27 -13.10 2.53
CA PHE A 130 -10.21 -12.26 3.09
C PHE A 130 -9.60 -11.37 2.01
N LEU A 131 -9.18 -11.97 0.89
CA LEU A 131 -8.48 -11.24 -0.16
C LEU A 131 -9.37 -10.17 -0.80
N ASN A 132 -10.64 -10.51 -1.06
CA ASN A 132 -11.61 -9.56 -1.62
C ASN A 132 -11.99 -8.44 -0.64
N ARG A 133 -12.06 -8.69 0.67
CA ARG A 133 -12.25 -7.61 1.66
C ARG A 133 -11.13 -6.58 1.59
N ILE A 134 -9.89 -7.04 1.45
CA ILE A 134 -8.73 -6.14 1.31
C ILE A 134 -8.80 -5.37 0.00
N LEU A 135 -9.15 -6.03 -1.11
CA LEU A 135 -9.39 -5.35 -2.38
C LEU A 135 -10.47 -4.26 -2.26
N TYR A 136 -11.61 -4.56 -1.64
CA TYR A 136 -12.69 -3.59 -1.47
C TYR A 136 -12.31 -2.47 -0.51
N PHE A 137 -11.48 -2.73 0.51
CA PHE A 137 -10.91 -1.68 1.35
C PHE A 137 -10.06 -0.71 0.52
N PHE A 138 -9.17 -1.21 -0.33
CA PHE A 138 -8.39 -0.34 -1.22
C PHE A 138 -9.26 0.36 -2.27
N GLY A 139 -10.29 -0.30 -2.80
CA GLY A 139 -11.28 0.31 -3.69
C GLY A 139 -12.09 1.43 -3.02
N PHE A 140 -12.43 1.27 -1.74
CA PHE A 140 -13.05 2.29 -0.90
C PHE A 140 -12.12 3.49 -0.71
N ILE A 141 -10.88 3.24 -0.31
CA ILE A 141 -9.86 4.28 -0.10
C ILE A 141 -9.62 5.07 -1.39
N HIS A 142 -9.49 4.38 -2.54
CA HIS A 142 -9.34 5.03 -3.84
C HIS A 142 -10.53 5.94 -4.17
N GLY A 143 -11.76 5.48 -3.92
CA GLY A 143 -12.97 6.29 -4.10
C GLY A 143 -12.97 7.55 -3.22
N LEU A 144 -12.55 7.41 -1.96
CA LEU A 144 -12.46 8.52 -1.01
C LEU A 144 -11.46 9.59 -1.47
N PHE A 145 -10.27 9.18 -1.94
CA PHE A 145 -9.25 10.10 -2.42
C PHE A 145 -9.58 10.76 -3.77
N SER A 146 -10.45 10.13 -4.57
CA SER A 146 -10.88 10.69 -5.86
C SER A 146 -11.91 11.82 -5.71
N MET A 147 -12.70 11.82 -4.62
CA MET A 147 -13.76 12.80 -4.42
C MET A 147 -13.29 14.26 -4.35
N PRO A 148 -12.25 14.62 -3.57
CA PRO A 148 -11.74 15.99 -3.55
C PRO A 148 -11.33 16.47 -4.94
N ASN A 149 -10.70 15.61 -5.75
CA ASN A 149 -10.26 15.97 -7.10
C ASN A 149 -11.45 16.26 -8.02
N ILE A 150 -12.53 15.47 -7.94
CA ILE A 150 -13.76 15.70 -8.70
C ILE A 150 -14.46 16.99 -8.25
N ALA A 151 -14.51 17.22 -6.93
CA ALA A 151 -15.14 18.41 -6.35
C ALA A 151 -14.36 19.69 -6.70
N LEU A 152 -13.03 19.65 -6.63
CA LEU A 152 -12.15 20.77 -7.00
C LEU A 152 -12.23 21.06 -8.50
N ALA A 153 -12.26 20.03 -9.35
CA ALA A 153 -12.47 20.22 -10.79
C ALA A 153 -13.77 20.98 -11.06
N GLY A 154 -14.88 20.59 -10.42
CA GLY A 154 -16.16 21.28 -10.56
C GLY A 154 -16.23 22.68 -9.95
N ALA A 155 -15.52 22.92 -8.84
CA ALA A 155 -15.47 24.24 -8.22
C ALA A 155 -14.60 25.23 -9.02
N SER A 156 -13.53 24.73 -9.66
CA SER A 156 -12.55 25.57 -10.35
C SER A 156 -13.05 26.10 -11.71
N SER A 157 -14.04 25.43 -12.32
CA SER A 157 -14.39 25.69 -13.70
C SER A 157 -15.41 26.82 -13.88
N GLY A 158 -16.18 27.16 -12.84
CA GLY A 158 -17.08 28.33 -12.80
C GLY A 158 -18.20 28.36 -13.87
N ARG A 159 -18.28 27.34 -14.73
CA ARG A 159 -19.24 27.22 -15.83
C ARG A 159 -20.32 26.20 -15.47
N THR A 160 -21.57 26.55 -15.77
CA THR A 160 -22.74 25.68 -15.55
C THR A 160 -22.69 24.39 -16.37
N GLU A 161 -21.97 24.39 -17.49
CA GLU A 161 -21.78 23.23 -18.38
C GLU A 161 -20.98 22.10 -17.72
N ASP A 162 -20.09 22.43 -16.78
CA ASP A 162 -19.27 21.44 -16.07
C ASP A 162 -20.04 20.76 -14.93
N LEU A 163 -21.06 21.42 -14.38
CA LEU A 163 -21.95 20.81 -13.37
C LEU A 163 -22.64 19.54 -13.91
N LEU A 164 -22.88 19.48 -15.23
CA LEU A 164 -23.47 18.35 -15.92
C LEU A 164 -22.58 17.09 -15.85
N TRP A 165 -21.27 17.26 -15.71
CA TRP A 165 -20.30 16.17 -15.56
C TRP A 165 -19.93 15.90 -14.10
N VAL A 166 -19.88 16.96 -13.27
CA VAL A 166 -19.48 16.88 -11.86
C VAL A 166 -20.53 16.14 -11.03
N ILE A 167 -21.82 16.44 -11.19
CA ILE A 167 -22.89 15.84 -10.38
C ILE A 167 -22.99 14.32 -10.62
N PRO A 168 -23.03 13.81 -11.87
CA PRO A 168 -23.01 12.37 -12.12
C PRO A 168 -21.72 11.69 -11.62
N SER A 169 -20.57 12.36 -11.74
CA SER A 169 -19.29 11.83 -11.28
C SER A 169 -19.24 11.68 -9.75
N LEU A 170 -19.73 12.68 -9.02
CA LEU A 170 -19.88 12.60 -7.57
C LEU A 170 -20.86 11.50 -7.17
N PHE A 171 -22.02 11.40 -7.84
CA PHE A 171 -22.97 10.32 -7.58
C PHE A 171 -22.37 8.94 -7.82
N LEU A 172 -21.61 8.76 -8.90
CA LEU A 172 -20.90 7.53 -9.20
C LEU A 172 -19.83 7.22 -8.14
N ALA A 173 -19.08 8.22 -7.68
CA ALA A 173 -18.11 8.06 -6.60
C ALA A 173 -18.79 7.65 -5.28
N PHE A 174 -19.93 8.24 -4.92
CA PHE A 174 -20.72 7.84 -3.75
C PHE A 174 -21.24 6.41 -3.88
N ALA A 175 -21.83 6.07 -5.03
CA ALA A 175 -22.32 4.73 -5.31
C ALA A 175 -21.19 3.68 -5.24
N TRP A 176 -20.01 4.03 -5.75
CA TRP A 176 -18.80 3.21 -5.66
C TRP A 176 -18.38 2.97 -4.21
N ILE A 177 -18.25 4.02 -3.41
CA ILE A 177 -17.89 3.95 -1.99
C ILE A 177 -18.87 3.06 -1.23
N ILE A 178 -20.17 3.31 -1.37
CA ILE A 178 -21.23 2.53 -0.71
C ILE A 178 -21.18 1.07 -1.16
N GLY A 179 -20.97 0.82 -2.46
CA GLY A 179 -20.83 -0.51 -3.03
C GLY A 179 -19.64 -1.28 -2.45
N MET A 180 -18.47 -0.65 -2.34
CA MET A 180 -17.27 -1.26 -1.74
C MET A 180 -17.49 -1.63 -0.26
N VAL A 181 -18.08 -0.71 0.52
CA VAL A 181 -18.41 -0.96 1.93
C VAL A 181 -19.40 -2.12 2.05
N TYR A 182 -20.47 -2.12 1.26
CA TYR A 182 -21.46 -3.19 1.25
C TYR A 182 -20.84 -4.56 0.95
N LEU A 183 -19.96 -4.64 -0.05
CA LEU A 183 -19.31 -5.88 -0.44
C LEU A 183 -18.28 -6.36 0.59
N MET A 184 -17.57 -5.45 1.25
CA MET A 184 -16.65 -5.78 2.33
C MET A 184 -17.35 -6.60 3.44
N PHE A 185 -18.57 -6.23 3.81
CA PHE A 185 -19.34 -6.96 4.83
C PHE A 185 -20.06 -8.21 4.29
N THR A 186 -20.47 -8.22 3.03
CA THR A 186 -21.32 -9.30 2.48
C THR A 186 -20.54 -10.41 1.79
N ILE A 187 -19.30 -10.18 1.34
CA ILE A 187 -18.52 -11.14 0.56
C ILE A 187 -18.34 -12.49 1.23
N GLY A 188 -18.17 -12.53 2.55
CA GLY A 188 -18.01 -13.78 3.31
C GLY A 188 -19.27 -14.66 3.34
N LYS A 189 -20.41 -14.16 2.87
CA LYS A 189 -21.68 -14.88 2.77
C LYS A 189 -22.00 -15.30 1.32
N LEU A 190 -21.06 -15.13 0.39
CA LEU A 190 -21.30 -15.36 -1.04
C LEU A 190 -21.35 -16.85 -1.38
N PHE A 191 -20.42 -17.64 -0.83
CA PHE A 191 -20.38 -19.08 -0.96
C PHE A 191 -20.65 -19.73 0.40
N SER A 192 -21.28 -20.91 0.40
CA SER A 192 -21.33 -21.75 1.59
C SER A 192 -19.91 -22.20 1.96
N LYS A 193 -19.69 -22.63 3.21
CA LYS A 193 -18.36 -23.10 3.64
C LYS A 193 -17.92 -24.35 2.86
N GLU A 194 -18.87 -25.17 2.41
CA GLU A 194 -18.63 -26.39 1.64
C GLU A 194 -18.30 -26.10 0.17
N ASP A 195 -18.86 -25.03 -0.41
CA ASP A 195 -18.60 -24.63 -1.79
C ASP A 195 -17.21 -23.99 -2.01
N ALA A 196 -16.58 -23.51 -0.94
CA ALA A 196 -15.33 -22.75 -0.98
C ALA A 196 -14.22 -23.41 -0.15
N ASP A 197 -14.01 -24.71 -0.33
CA ASP A 197 -13.07 -25.52 0.47
C ASP A 197 -11.70 -25.73 -0.20
N ARG A 198 -11.47 -25.15 -1.39
CA ARG A 198 -10.20 -25.36 -2.10
C ARG A 198 -9.05 -24.73 -1.34
N PHE A 199 -7.92 -25.45 -1.27
CA PHE A 199 -6.72 -25.12 -0.47
C PHE A 199 -6.95 -25.14 1.06
N HIS A 200 -8.05 -25.71 1.56
CA HIS A 200 -8.35 -25.73 3.01
C HIS A 200 -7.30 -26.50 3.84
N SER A 201 -6.56 -27.45 3.28
CA SER A 201 -5.44 -28.11 3.98
C SER A 201 -4.37 -27.12 4.48
N LEU A 202 -4.19 -25.97 3.81
CA LEU A 202 -3.28 -24.90 4.27
C LEU A 202 -3.82 -24.12 5.47
N LYS A 203 -5.12 -24.23 5.76
CA LYS A 203 -5.72 -23.68 6.97
C LYS A 203 -5.39 -24.58 8.17
N ASN A 204 -5.47 -25.90 7.99
CA ASN A 204 -5.20 -26.87 9.04
C ASN A 204 -3.71 -26.91 9.42
N LEU A 205 -2.80 -26.76 8.46
CA LEU A 205 -1.36 -26.61 8.77
C LEU A 205 -1.06 -25.43 9.70
N ARG A 206 -1.91 -24.39 9.71
CA ARG A 206 -1.78 -23.27 10.65
C ARG A 206 -2.26 -23.62 12.05
N GLU A 207 -3.24 -24.51 12.15
CA GLU A 207 -3.75 -25.04 13.43
C GLU A 207 -2.73 -26.02 14.02
N ASP A 208 -2.11 -26.87 13.18
CA ASP A 208 -1.03 -27.76 13.59
C ASP A 208 0.24 -26.97 14.00
N GLU A 209 0.62 -25.91 13.27
CA GLU A 209 1.70 -24.98 13.69
C GLU A 209 1.38 -24.27 15.03
N SER A 210 0.09 -24.09 15.36
CA SER A 210 -0.34 -23.51 16.64
C SER A 210 -0.35 -24.52 17.78
N GLU A 211 -0.41 -25.82 17.49
CA GLU A 211 -0.24 -26.91 18.47
C GLU A 211 1.23 -27.05 18.92
N PHE A 212 2.19 -26.61 18.08
CA PHE A 212 3.60 -26.46 18.46
C PHE A 212 3.89 -25.21 19.31
N ARG A 213 2.90 -24.32 19.53
CA ARG A 213 3.00 -23.29 20.56
C ARG A 213 2.67 -23.94 21.89
N SER A 214 3.72 -24.40 22.57
CA SER A 214 3.67 -24.98 23.91
C SER A 214 2.61 -24.34 24.79
N GLU A 215 1.72 -25.17 25.35
CA GLU A 215 0.91 -24.84 26.52
C GLU A 215 1.83 -24.37 27.67
N SER A 216 2.12 -23.08 27.70
CA SER A 216 2.87 -22.43 28.77
C SER A 216 1.94 -22.19 29.95
N ASN A 217 1.35 -23.26 30.49
CA ASN A 217 0.58 -23.21 31.72
C ASN A 217 1.51 -23.62 32.89
N ARG A 218 2.55 -22.81 33.11
CA ARG A 218 3.43 -22.93 34.28
C ARG A 218 3.62 -21.55 34.88
N ASN A 219 3.22 -21.42 36.15
CA ASN A 219 3.41 -20.26 37.03
C ASN A 219 4.67 -19.47 36.65
N HIS A 220 4.51 -18.31 36.02
CA HIS A 220 5.62 -17.43 35.68
C HIS A 220 6.21 -16.85 36.96
N SER A 221 7.34 -17.41 37.40
CA SER A 221 8.22 -16.78 38.37
C SER A 221 8.79 -15.49 37.79
N PHE A 222 8.92 -14.44 38.61
CA PHE A 222 9.57 -13.17 38.26
C PHE A 222 10.99 -13.38 37.70
N ALA A 223 11.72 -14.39 38.18
CA ALA A 223 13.04 -14.76 37.67
C ALA A 223 13.00 -15.24 36.21
N THR A 224 11.95 -15.98 35.83
CA THR A 224 11.74 -16.43 34.45
C THR A 224 11.44 -15.24 33.54
N ALA A 225 10.64 -14.27 33.99
CA ALA A 225 10.36 -13.05 33.23
C ALA A 225 11.63 -12.21 33.01
N LEU A 226 12.49 -12.07 34.02
CA LEU A 226 13.76 -11.35 33.91
C LEU A 226 14.73 -12.03 32.93
N LEU A 227 14.81 -13.37 32.95
CA LEU A 227 15.64 -14.12 32.00
C LEU A 227 15.14 -13.99 30.56
N HIS A 228 13.81 -13.97 30.34
CA HIS A 228 13.25 -13.70 29.02
C HIS A 228 13.57 -12.28 28.55
N PHE A 229 13.47 -11.29 29.44
CA PHE A 229 13.83 -9.91 29.13
C PHE A 229 15.31 -9.80 28.73
N LEU A 230 16.23 -10.34 29.53
CA LEU A 230 17.67 -10.35 29.20
C LEU A 230 17.96 -11.12 27.91
N GLY A 231 17.29 -12.26 27.70
CA GLY A 231 17.41 -13.03 26.46
C GLY A 231 16.95 -12.25 25.23
N ILE A 232 15.84 -11.53 25.33
CA ILE A 232 15.33 -10.65 24.26
C ILE A 232 16.30 -9.51 23.99
N VAL A 233 16.84 -8.86 25.03
CA VAL A 233 17.82 -7.76 24.88
C VAL A 233 19.10 -8.26 24.25
N ALA A 234 19.63 -9.42 24.69
CA ALA A 234 20.85 -10.00 24.14
C ALA A 234 20.65 -10.42 22.66
N LEU A 235 19.56 -11.12 22.35
CA LEU A 235 19.24 -11.52 20.99
C LEU A 235 19.01 -10.30 20.08
N GLY A 236 18.28 -9.29 20.58
CA GLY A 236 18.05 -8.03 19.86
C GLY A 236 19.35 -7.29 19.57
N THR A 237 20.27 -7.24 20.54
CA THR A 237 21.60 -6.64 20.35
C THR A 237 22.45 -7.41 19.34
N LEU A 238 22.40 -8.75 19.38
CA LEU A 238 23.16 -9.60 18.46
C LEU A 238 22.63 -9.50 17.03
N ILE A 239 21.30 -9.58 16.84
CA ILE A 239 20.66 -9.37 15.53
C ILE A 239 20.94 -7.94 15.03
N GLY A 240 20.83 -6.95 15.92
CA GLY A 240 21.13 -5.55 15.62
C GLY A 240 22.55 -5.39 15.08
N ASN A 241 23.54 -5.89 15.79
CA ASN A 241 24.95 -5.68 15.43
C ASN A 241 25.43 -6.55 14.27
N ILE A 242 25.00 -7.81 14.18
CA ILE A 242 25.50 -8.75 13.17
C ILE A 242 24.72 -8.64 11.86
N VAL A 243 23.42 -8.39 11.92
CA VAL A 243 22.55 -8.43 10.73
C VAL A 243 22.12 -7.03 10.36
N TYR A 244 21.51 -6.28 11.28
CA TYR A 244 20.89 -5.00 10.94
C TYR A 244 21.92 -3.92 10.56
N ILE A 245 22.99 -3.73 11.34
CA ILE A 245 24.00 -2.70 11.05
C ILE A 245 24.71 -2.96 9.71
N PRO A 246 25.21 -4.17 9.39
CA PRO A 246 25.81 -4.43 8.09
C PRO A 246 24.82 -4.27 6.93
N LEU A 247 23.57 -4.72 7.08
CA LEU A 247 22.53 -4.49 6.07
C LEU A 247 22.26 -2.99 5.87
N PHE A 248 22.22 -2.20 6.94
CA PHE A 248 22.05 -0.75 6.87
C PHE A 248 23.24 -0.08 6.17
N VAL A 249 24.48 -0.50 6.46
CA VAL A 249 25.68 0.02 5.78
C VAL A 249 25.67 -0.34 4.29
N LEU A 250 25.29 -1.57 3.93
CA LEU A 250 25.12 -1.99 2.54
C LEU A 250 24.02 -1.19 1.84
N GLN A 251 22.88 -0.97 2.49
CA GLN A 251 21.79 -0.15 1.97
C GLN A 251 22.24 1.30 1.73
N LYS A 252 23.01 1.87 2.67
CA LYS A 252 23.48 3.26 2.60
C LYS A 252 24.50 3.46 1.47
N ASN A 253 25.47 2.55 1.34
CA ASN A 253 26.60 2.74 0.43
C ASN A 253 26.41 2.08 -0.94
N TYR A 254 25.54 1.07 -1.04
CA TYR A 254 25.30 0.28 -2.26
C TYR A 254 23.79 0.08 -2.48
N SER A 255 23.02 1.18 -2.44
CA SER A 255 21.56 1.14 -2.46
C SER A 255 20.97 0.39 -3.67
N GLU A 256 21.53 0.57 -4.87
CA GLU A 256 21.07 -0.10 -6.09
C GLU A 256 21.40 -1.61 -6.12
N PRO A 257 22.66 -2.06 -5.94
CA PRO A 257 22.96 -3.49 -5.80
C PRO A 257 22.20 -4.17 -4.67
N PHE A 258 22.05 -3.47 -3.53
CA PHE A 258 21.28 -3.96 -2.39
C PHE A 258 19.79 -4.14 -2.74
N GLY A 259 19.21 -3.19 -3.47
CA GLY A 259 17.84 -3.30 -3.99
C GLY A 259 17.64 -4.51 -4.90
N ILE A 260 18.58 -4.75 -5.83
CA ILE A 260 18.56 -5.92 -6.71
C ILE A 260 18.67 -7.22 -5.91
N LEU A 261 19.56 -7.27 -4.92
CA LEU A 261 19.72 -8.44 -4.04
C LEU A 261 18.43 -8.74 -3.26
N ILE A 262 17.79 -7.71 -2.69
CA ILE A 262 16.51 -7.86 -1.98
C ILE A 262 15.43 -8.37 -2.93
N ALA A 263 15.32 -7.80 -4.12
CA ALA A 263 14.34 -8.24 -5.12
C ALA A 263 14.54 -9.73 -5.48
N GLY A 264 15.78 -10.15 -5.71
CA GLY A 264 16.14 -11.54 -5.95
C GLY A 264 15.80 -12.47 -4.78
N ALA A 265 16.11 -12.05 -3.55
CA ALA A 265 15.78 -12.82 -2.34
C ALA A 265 14.25 -12.98 -2.17
N VAL A 266 13.47 -11.91 -2.40
CA VAL A 266 12.01 -11.95 -2.35
C VAL A 266 11.45 -12.90 -3.40
N ILE A 267 11.98 -12.91 -4.63
CA ILE A 267 11.57 -13.84 -5.69
C ILE A 267 11.89 -15.29 -5.29
N ALA A 268 13.10 -15.57 -4.79
CA ALA A 268 13.51 -16.90 -4.37
C ALA A 268 12.63 -17.44 -3.22
N VAL A 269 12.38 -16.61 -2.21
CA VAL A 269 11.50 -16.95 -1.09
C VAL A 269 10.06 -17.16 -1.57
N SER A 270 9.57 -16.34 -2.49
CA SER A 270 8.24 -16.49 -3.10
C SER A 270 8.11 -17.81 -3.85
N ALA A 271 9.09 -18.18 -4.67
CA ALA A 271 9.11 -19.45 -5.38
C ALA A 271 9.15 -20.65 -4.43
N PHE A 272 9.96 -20.57 -3.36
CA PHE A 272 10.01 -21.58 -2.32
C PHE A 272 8.66 -21.77 -1.62
N TYR A 273 8.00 -20.68 -1.22
CA TYR A 273 6.69 -20.74 -0.58
C TYR A 273 5.60 -21.27 -1.52
N ILE A 274 5.54 -20.83 -2.77
CA ILE A 274 4.58 -21.35 -3.76
C ILE A 274 4.76 -22.86 -3.92
N ARG A 275 5.99 -23.35 -4.06
CA ARG A 275 6.27 -24.78 -4.15
C ARG A 275 5.74 -25.54 -2.94
N ASN A 276 5.93 -25.01 -1.73
CA ASN A 276 5.39 -25.62 -0.51
C ASN A 276 3.86 -25.58 -0.47
N TYR A 277 3.23 -24.48 -0.86
CA TYR A 277 1.77 -24.39 -0.93
C TYR A 277 1.19 -25.39 -1.92
N LEU A 278 1.84 -25.62 -3.06
CA LEU A 278 1.42 -26.63 -4.03
C LEU A 278 1.64 -28.05 -3.52
N LYS A 279 2.63 -28.30 -2.65
CA LYS A 279 2.85 -29.62 -2.05
C LYS A 279 1.69 -30.02 -1.14
N PHE A 280 1.14 -29.09 -0.37
CA PHE A 280 0.13 -29.37 0.66
C PHE A 280 -1.30 -28.96 0.29
N GLY A 281 -1.46 -27.92 -0.52
CA GLY A 281 -2.73 -27.26 -0.84
C GLY A 281 -3.38 -27.68 -2.17
N LYS A 282 -2.70 -28.50 -2.98
CA LYS A 282 -3.15 -28.85 -4.33
C LYS A 282 -4.52 -29.52 -4.30
N SER A 283 -5.44 -29.01 -5.10
CA SER A 283 -6.72 -29.67 -5.35
C SER A 283 -6.58 -30.63 -6.56
N PRO A 284 -7.00 -31.89 -6.44
CA PRO A 284 -6.88 -32.89 -7.51
C PRO A 284 -7.77 -32.58 -8.72
N GLU A 285 -8.84 -31.79 -8.54
CA GLU A 285 -9.77 -31.40 -9.60
C GLU A 285 -9.22 -30.29 -10.52
N LEU A 286 -8.17 -29.59 -10.08
CA LEU A 286 -7.61 -28.45 -10.80
C LEU A 286 -6.37 -28.87 -11.59
N SER A 287 -6.21 -28.29 -12.79
CA SER A 287 -4.98 -28.44 -13.57
C SER A 287 -3.77 -27.83 -12.84
N THR A 288 -2.56 -28.18 -13.29
CA THR A 288 -1.30 -27.66 -12.70
C THR A 288 -1.24 -26.14 -12.71
N TYR A 289 -1.65 -25.50 -13.81
CA TYR A 289 -1.64 -24.04 -13.93
C TYR A 289 -2.69 -23.36 -13.03
N GLN A 290 -3.87 -23.97 -12.86
CA GLN A 290 -4.91 -23.45 -11.96
C GLN A 290 -4.48 -23.56 -10.49
N ASN A 291 -3.84 -24.66 -10.11
CA ASN A 291 -3.25 -24.81 -8.78
C ASN A 291 -2.12 -23.80 -8.55
N LEU A 292 -1.25 -23.57 -9.54
CA LEU A 292 -0.20 -22.55 -9.47
C LEU A 292 -0.79 -21.15 -9.26
N ALA A 293 -1.83 -20.79 -10.01
CA ALA A 293 -2.54 -19.52 -9.86
C ALA A 293 -3.10 -19.34 -8.44
N LEU A 294 -3.68 -20.38 -7.85
CA LEU A 294 -4.11 -20.36 -6.45
C LEU A 294 -2.97 -20.28 -5.46
N GLY A 295 -1.83 -20.93 -5.73
CA GLY A 295 -0.61 -20.81 -4.92
C GLY A 295 -0.09 -19.38 -4.88
N ILE A 296 -0.09 -18.68 -6.02
CA ILE A 296 0.27 -17.26 -6.12
C ILE A 296 -0.74 -16.40 -5.35
N SER A 297 -2.04 -16.64 -5.51
CA SER A 297 -3.07 -15.92 -4.74
C SER A 297 -2.95 -16.12 -3.23
N TYR A 298 -2.58 -17.33 -2.78
CA TYR A 298 -2.35 -17.60 -1.36
C TYR A 298 -1.07 -16.94 -0.83
N LEU A 299 -0.01 -16.86 -1.65
CA LEU A 299 1.19 -16.08 -1.31
C LEU A 299 0.84 -14.60 -1.09
N GLN A 300 -0.01 -14.02 -1.95
CA GLN A 300 -0.51 -12.65 -1.77
C GLN A 300 -1.25 -12.47 -0.44
N VAL A 301 -2.08 -13.46 -0.04
CA VAL A 301 -2.74 -13.45 1.29
C VAL A 301 -1.72 -13.44 2.42
N ARG A 302 -0.64 -14.23 2.34
CA ARG A 302 0.41 -14.25 3.36
C ARG A 302 1.14 -12.91 3.44
N PHE A 303 1.55 -12.34 2.31
CA PHE A 303 2.20 -11.03 2.27
C PHE A 303 1.34 -9.94 2.90
N ILE A 304 0.05 -9.88 2.54
CA ILE A 304 -0.86 -8.88 3.10
C ILE A 304 -1.01 -9.05 4.61
N ARG A 305 -1.18 -10.29 5.11
CA ARG A 305 -1.29 -10.52 6.56
C ARG A 305 -0.01 -10.12 7.29
N ILE A 306 1.15 -10.48 6.77
CA ILE A 306 2.44 -10.12 7.36
C ILE A 306 2.60 -8.60 7.37
N ALA A 307 2.31 -7.93 6.25
CA ALA A 307 2.38 -6.47 6.16
C ALA A 307 1.42 -5.78 7.14
N LEU A 308 0.18 -6.26 7.28
CA LEU A 308 -0.78 -5.72 8.24
C LEU A 308 -0.33 -5.94 9.69
N MET A 309 0.28 -7.09 10.01
CA MET A 309 0.84 -7.35 11.34
C MET A 309 2.03 -6.44 11.63
N ILE A 310 2.93 -6.26 10.66
CA ILE A 310 4.07 -5.33 10.80
C ILE A 310 3.56 -3.92 11.02
N LEU A 311 2.58 -3.46 10.22
CA LEU A 311 1.98 -2.14 10.36
C LEU A 311 1.33 -1.96 11.75
N LEU A 312 0.58 -2.96 12.23
CA LEU A 312 -0.04 -2.92 13.55
C LEU A 312 1.00 -2.80 14.66
N VAL A 313 2.06 -3.60 14.60
CA VAL A 313 3.16 -3.56 15.58
C VAL A 313 3.87 -2.21 15.51
N LEU A 314 4.12 -1.68 14.32
CA LEU A 314 4.75 -0.37 14.14
C LEU A 314 3.90 0.74 14.77
N VAL A 315 2.58 0.76 14.50
CA VAL A 315 1.66 1.72 15.12
C VAL A 315 1.67 1.59 16.63
N LEU A 316 1.65 0.37 17.17
CA LEU A 316 1.73 0.12 18.61
C LEU A 316 3.02 0.69 19.21
N VAL A 317 4.16 0.47 18.57
CA VAL A 317 5.46 0.99 19.00
C VAL A 317 5.48 2.52 18.97
N VAL A 318 4.98 3.15 17.91
CA VAL A 318 4.89 4.62 17.81
C VAL A 318 3.99 5.18 18.91
N VAL A 319 2.80 4.60 19.11
CA VAL A 319 1.89 5.02 20.18
C VAL A 319 2.54 4.85 21.56
N PHE A 320 3.26 3.76 21.78
CA PHE A 320 3.99 3.52 23.03
C PHE A 320 5.10 4.55 23.27
N ILE A 321 5.88 4.88 22.23
CA ILE A 321 6.90 5.93 22.30
C ILE A 321 6.26 7.29 22.62
N LEU A 322 5.19 7.67 21.92
CA LEU A 322 4.47 8.91 22.18
C LEU A 322 3.88 8.97 23.60
N PHE A 323 3.39 7.83 24.09
CA PHE A 323 2.92 7.72 25.47
C PHE A 323 4.05 7.93 26.48
N LEU A 324 5.23 7.31 26.28
CA LEU A 324 6.39 7.54 27.14
C LEU A 324 6.84 9.00 27.13
N PHE A 325 6.88 9.65 25.95
CA PHE A 325 7.19 11.07 25.85
C PHE A 325 6.18 11.93 26.62
N ASN A 326 4.88 11.68 26.47
CA ASN A 326 3.87 12.42 27.22
C ASN A 326 3.98 12.23 28.74
N LEU A 327 4.29 11.01 29.21
CA LEU A 327 4.53 10.73 30.63
C LEU A 327 5.75 11.51 31.13
N LEU A 328 6.83 11.54 30.34
CA LEU A 328 8.02 12.32 30.65
C LEU A 328 7.69 13.82 30.77
N THR A 329 6.94 14.37 29.81
CA THR A 329 6.52 15.78 29.81
C THR A 329 5.64 16.13 31.01
N ILE A 330 4.71 15.24 31.40
CA ILE A 330 3.88 15.42 32.60
C ILE A 330 4.76 15.45 33.86
N ASN A 331 5.74 14.54 33.96
CA ASN A 331 6.68 14.53 35.08
C ASN A 331 7.53 15.80 35.14
N PHE A 332 8.00 16.31 34.00
CA PHE A 332 8.69 17.60 33.93
C PHE A 332 7.79 18.77 34.35
N GLY A 333 6.54 18.81 33.87
CA GLY A 333 5.58 19.86 34.27
C GLY A 333 5.20 19.81 35.76
N ILE A 334 5.13 18.61 36.36
CA ILE A 334 4.96 18.45 37.81
C ILE A 334 6.21 18.93 38.56
N LEU A 335 7.41 18.62 38.08
CA LEU A 335 8.65 19.11 38.68
C LEU A 335 8.78 20.64 38.60
N GLU A 336 8.43 21.23 37.46
CA GLU A 336 8.48 22.68 37.23
C GLU A 336 7.44 23.43 38.08
N SER A 337 6.24 22.86 38.25
CA SER A 337 5.21 23.43 39.14
C SER A 337 5.52 23.28 40.63
N LEU A 338 6.26 22.24 41.05
CA LEU A 338 6.68 22.03 42.44
C LEU A 338 7.97 22.79 42.79
N PHE A 339 8.81 23.12 41.81
CA PHE A 339 10.06 23.87 41.99
C PHE A 339 10.16 25.04 41.00
N PRO A 340 9.39 26.12 41.19
CA PRO A 340 9.36 27.27 40.29
C PRO A 340 10.68 28.07 40.24
N SER A 341 11.67 27.76 41.08
CA SER A 341 13.03 28.31 41.00
C SER A 341 13.91 27.62 39.95
N ILE A 342 13.46 26.50 39.38
CA ILE A 342 14.06 25.88 38.20
C ILE A 342 13.42 26.52 36.97
N ASP A 343 13.61 27.83 36.80
CA ASP A 343 13.31 28.53 35.56
C ASP A 343 14.41 28.17 34.55
N SER A 344 14.37 26.94 34.06
CA SER A 344 15.25 26.50 32.98
C SER A 344 14.66 26.93 31.64
N ARG A 345 14.73 28.24 31.38
CA ARG A 345 14.97 28.76 30.03
C ARG A 345 16.37 28.35 29.53
N GLN A 346 16.70 27.06 29.62
CA GLN A 346 17.81 26.48 28.90
C GLN A 346 17.23 25.52 27.88
N ASN A 347 17.10 26.06 26.67
CA ASN A 347 16.86 25.33 25.44
C ASN A 347 17.61 23.99 25.45
N LEU A 348 16.89 22.89 25.26
CA LEU A 348 17.31 21.71 24.50
C LEU A 348 16.09 20.92 24.05
#